data_AF-A0A1H9TV37-F1
#
_entry.id   AF-A0A1H9TV37-F1
#
_cell.length_a   1.000
_cell.length_b   1.000
_cell.length_c   1.000
_cell.angle_alpha   90.00
_cell.angle_beta   90.00
_cell.angle_gamma   90.00
#
_symmetry.space_group_name_H-M   'P 1'
#
loop_
_entity.id
_entity.type
_entity.pdbx_description
1 polymer ?
#
loop_
_entity_poly.entity_id
_entity_poly.type
_entity_poly.pdbx_seq_one_letter_code
_entity_poly.pdbx_strand_id
1 'polypeptide(L)'
;MRKVVFLPLHPKMWEGFETIWAKETASPDTEVKVIPVPTYQLGYEKTVTETTYITTGYPDNAEICGLDDYDLASEHPDTIYIQNVLDDSDPLFSVDPRFYTKELRRFTDNLVYIPYNCFPEIDLDYTFLKRTFYSRLLAPSGIRNVDKIIVHSQNSRDAHLTLIAGLDKNLRQKWSSRITCNDYPRISILSKYTKDTVSHPHSWDRHLFDSSGGRKETVLFATSIFSVLEFNRPHLKAVQKVFEEYLKRKDSTALIWRPNEHLPESIMKLRPELFNDFRELLEFYINNDIGIFDETPTPTPAIILSDVYIGDECAVKELFKSTGKPILH
;
A
#
# COMPACT_ATOMS: atom_id res chain seq x y z
N MET A 1 23.88 22.78 -0.17
CA MET A 1 22.55 22.36 0.29
C MET A 1 22.07 21.29 -0.68
N ARG A 2 21.81 20.08 -0.18
CA ARG A 2 21.26 18.96 -0.95
C ARG A 2 19.76 19.17 -1.10
N LYS A 3 19.18 18.89 -2.27
CA LYS A 3 17.75 19.03 -2.55
C LYS A 3 17.11 17.67 -2.77
N VAL A 4 16.00 17.43 -2.07
CA VAL A 4 15.27 16.16 -2.13
C VAL A 4 13.79 16.45 -2.39
N VAL A 5 13.21 15.75 -3.37
CA VAL A 5 11.80 15.90 -3.71
C VAL A 5 11.08 14.57 -3.49
N PHE A 6 9.92 14.63 -2.84
CA PHE A 6 8.97 13.52 -2.75
C PHE A 6 7.74 13.83 -3.61
N LEU A 7 7.37 12.88 -4.46
CA LEU A 7 6.23 12.99 -5.39
C LEU A 7 5.11 12.01 -5.00
N PRO A 8 4.34 12.29 -3.92
CA PRO A 8 3.27 11.40 -3.49
C PRO A 8 2.09 11.46 -4.45
N LEU A 9 1.43 10.31 -4.63
CA LEU A 9 0.25 10.20 -5.50
C LEU A 9 -1.05 10.57 -4.79
N HIS A 10 -1.10 10.37 -3.48
CA HIS A 10 -2.28 10.61 -2.64
C HIS A 10 -1.87 10.65 -1.15
N PRO A 11 -2.52 11.43 -0.27
CA PRO A 11 -2.23 11.42 1.17
C PRO A 11 -2.38 10.05 1.82
N LYS A 12 -3.37 9.24 1.40
CA LYS A 12 -3.51 7.82 1.83
C LYS A 12 -2.28 6.94 1.54
N MET A 13 -1.43 7.34 0.58
CA MET A 13 -0.21 6.60 0.21
C MET A 13 1.05 7.17 0.89
N TRP A 14 0.90 8.18 1.76
CA TRP A 14 2.00 8.91 2.37
C TRP A 14 2.94 8.05 3.23
N GLU A 15 2.40 7.04 3.93
CA GLU A 15 3.23 6.11 4.70
C GLU A 15 4.24 5.35 3.81
N GLY A 16 4.02 5.33 2.50
CA GLY A 16 4.99 4.82 1.51
C GLY A 16 6.26 5.68 1.40
N PHE A 17 6.30 6.86 2.02
CA PHE A 17 7.46 7.75 2.06
C PHE A 17 7.86 8.20 3.47
N GLU A 18 6.93 8.23 4.42
CA GLU A 18 7.07 8.97 5.67
C GLU A 18 8.38 8.73 6.42
N THR A 19 8.84 7.49 6.54
CA THR A 19 10.07 7.19 7.29
C THR A 19 11.33 7.72 6.60
N ILE A 20 11.38 7.67 5.27
CA ILE A 20 12.47 8.21 4.47
C ILE A 20 12.40 9.73 4.43
N TRP A 21 11.20 10.29 4.25
CA TRP A 21 10.97 11.73 4.33
C TRP A 21 11.43 12.31 5.67
N ALA A 22 11.09 11.66 6.79
CA ALA A 22 11.54 12.08 8.11
C ALA A 22 13.07 12.05 8.25
N LYS A 23 13.73 11.03 7.67
CA LYS A 23 15.20 10.92 7.68
C LYS A 23 15.86 12.03 6.85
N GLU A 24 15.35 12.30 5.66
CA GLU A 24 15.87 13.36 4.78
C GLU A 24 15.67 14.75 5.41
N THR A 25 14.51 14.99 6.02
CA THR A 25 14.20 16.26 6.69
C THR A 25 15.06 16.50 7.94
N ALA A 26 15.44 15.43 8.64
CA ALA A 26 16.34 15.52 9.79
C ALA A 26 17.82 15.70 9.40
N SER A 27 18.17 15.55 8.12
CA SER A 27 19.56 15.63 7.66
C SER A 27 20.00 17.09 7.54
N PRO A 28 21.13 17.49 8.15
CA PRO A 28 21.67 18.85 8.00
C PRO A 28 21.89 19.21 6.54
N ASP A 29 21.78 20.50 6.22
CA ASP A 29 21.99 21.07 4.89
C ASP A 29 21.17 20.40 3.76
N THR A 30 20.01 19.82 4.09
CA THR A 30 19.08 19.19 3.15
C THR A 30 17.77 19.98 3.07
N GLU A 31 17.43 20.45 1.88
CA GLU A 31 16.13 21.01 1.55
C GLU A 31 15.22 19.89 1.06
N VAL A 32 14.06 19.73 1.69
CA VAL A 32 13.08 18.70 1.33
C VAL A 32 11.79 19.37 0.86
N LYS A 33 11.30 18.95 -0.31
CA LYS A 33 10.02 19.40 -0.87
C LYS A 33 9.09 18.21 -1.09
N VAL A 34 7.82 18.39 -0.77
CA VAL A 34 6.76 17.41 -1.04
C VAL A 34 5.83 18.02 -2.07
N ILE A 35 5.77 17.42 -3.27
CA ILE A 35 4.98 17.94 -4.40
C ILE A 35 3.98 16.85 -4.80
N PRO A 36 2.73 16.90 -4.31
CA PRO A 36 1.69 15.97 -4.73
C PRO A 36 1.49 15.99 -6.25
N VAL A 37 1.38 14.81 -6.85
CA VAL A 37 1.25 14.67 -8.30
C VAL A 37 -0.22 14.46 -8.68
N PRO A 38 -0.76 15.14 -9.72
CA PRO A 38 -2.08 14.82 -10.25
C PRO A 38 -2.13 13.40 -10.78
N THR A 39 -3.19 12.69 -10.46
CA THR A 39 -3.44 11.32 -10.89
C THR A 39 -4.74 11.23 -11.68
N TYR A 40 -4.83 10.23 -12.55
CA TYR A 40 -5.95 10.03 -13.44
C TYR A 40 -6.43 8.59 -13.39
N GLN A 41 -7.75 8.40 -13.28
CA GLN A 41 -8.39 7.14 -13.62
C GLN A 41 -8.69 7.14 -15.13
N LEU A 42 -8.41 6.01 -15.78
CA LEU A 42 -8.54 5.83 -17.21
C LEU A 42 -9.70 4.88 -17.55
N GLY A 43 -10.53 5.30 -18.50
CA GLY A 43 -11.59 4.53 -19.10
C GLY A 43 -11.16 3.83 -20.40
N TYR A 44 -12.15 3.44 -21.19
CA TYR A 44 -11.93 2.89 -22.53
C TYR A 44 -11.11 3.87 -23.39
N GLU A 45 -10.19 3.34 -24.20
CA GLU A 45 -9.28 4.13 -25.05
C GLU A 45 -8.41 5.16 -24.29
N LYS A 46 -8.11 4.92 -23.00
CA LYS A 46 -7.31 5.82 -22.14
C LYS A 46 -7.91 7.22 -21.98
N THR A 47 -9.23 7.34 -22.10
CA THR A 47 -9.94 8.58 -21.75
C THR A 47 -9.86 8.81 -20.25
N VAL A 48 -9.57 10.04 -19.82
CA VAL A 48 -9.56 10.39 -18.39
C VAL A 48 -11.00 10.42 -17.88
N THR A 49 -11.32 9.53 -16.94
CA THR A 49 -12.65 9.47 -16.31
C THR A 49 -12.70 10.21 -14.99
N GLU A 50 -11.57 10.34 -14.31
CA GLU A 50 -11.44 11.06 -13.05
C GLU A 50 -10.04 11.69 -12.94
N THR A 51 -9.97 12.88 -12.36
CA THR A 51 -8.71 13.56 -12.04
C THR A 51 -8.66 13.84 -10.55
N THR A 52 -7.58 13.44 -9.90
CA THR A 52 -7.37 13.65 -8.47
C THR A 52 -6.08 14.43 -8.26
N TYR A 53 -6.18 15.58 -7.62
CA TYR A 53 -5.05 16.37 -7.16
C TYR A 53 -5.38 16.90 -5.75
N ILE A 54 -4.68 16.36 -4.76
CA ILE A 54 -4.96 16.63 -3.34
C ILE A 54 -3.68 17.13 -2.69
N THR A 55 -3.77 18.31 -2.07
CA THR A 55 -2.66 18.97 -1.36
C THR A 55 -2.86 18.99 0.16
N THR A 56 -3.98 18.46 0.65
CA THR A 56 -4.33 18.40 2.08
C THR A 56 -4.35 16.96 2.60
N GLY A 57 -4.28 16.78 3.93
CA GLY A 57 -4.33 15.44 4.55
C GLY A 57 -2.99 14.72 4.63
N TYR A 58 -1.91 15.39 4.24
CA TYR A 58 -0.54 15.02 4.62
C TYR A 58 -0.27 15.46 6.07
N PRO A 59 0.76 14.91 6.74
CA PRO A 59 1.11 15.34 8.09
C PRO A 59 1.41 16.85 8.16
N ASP A 60 1.01 17.50 9.25
CA ASP A 60 1.15 18.95 9.43
C ASP A 60 2.59 19.46 9.33
N ASN A 61 3.57 18.59 9.61
CA ASN A 61 4.99 18.91 9.51
C ASN A 61 5.58 18.70 8.11
N ALA A 62 4.80 18.21 7.15
CA ALA A 62 5.20 18.13 5.75
C ALA A 62 4.82 19.43 5.02
N GLU A 63 5.83 20.20 4.62
CA GLU A 63 5.63 21.40 3.79
C GLU A 63 5.22 20.98 2.37
N ILE A 64 3.94 21.12 2.06
CA ILE A 64 3.39 20.81 0.74
C ILE A 64 3.64 21.97 -0.21
N CYS A 65 4.29 21.67 -1.32
CA CYS A 65 4.61 22.60 -2.38
C CYS A 65 3.68 22.38 -3.59
N GLY A 66 3.10 23.47 -4.10
CA GLY A 66 2.25 23.42 -5.28
C GLY A 66 3.03 23.10 -6.55
N LEU A 67 2.34 22.53 -7.54
CA LEU A 67 2.95 22.15 -8.83
C LEU A 67 3.63 23.30 -9.56
N ASP A 68 3.08 24.51 -9.44
CA ASP A 68 3.58 25.69 -10.13
C ASP A 68 4.64 26.45 -9.31
N ASP A 69 4.87 26.04 -8.06
CA ASP A 69 5.78 26.71 -7.12
C ASP A 69 7.19 26.12 -7.12
N TYR A 70 7.43 25.04 -7.87
CA TYR A 70 8.72 24.36 -7.93
C TYR A 70 9.05 23.86 -9.34
N ASP A 71 10.06 24.46 -9.95
CA ASP A 71 10.54 24.06 -11.27
C ASP A 71 11.66 23.01 -11.14
N LEU A 72 11.29 21.74 -11.32
CA LEU A 72 12.23 20.61 -11.29
C LEU A 72 13.44 20.80 -12.23
N ALA A 73 13.26 21.48 -13.37
CA ALA A 73 14.33 21.64 -14.36
C ALA A 73 15.40 22.62 -13.90
N SER A 74 15.01 23.75 -13.31
CA SER A 74 15.97 24.73 -12.78
C SER A 74 16.52 24.35 -11.42
N GLU A 75 15.71 23.70 -10.57
CA GLU A 75 16.12 23.31 -9.23
C GLU A 75 17.06 22.10 -9.21
N HIS A 76 16.89 21.18 -10.18
CA HIS A 76 17.67 19.95 -10.40
C HIS A 76 17.97 19.17 -9.10
N PRO A 77 16.93 18.64 -8.41
CA PRO A 77 17.11 17.99 -7.13
C PRO A 77 18.09 16.81 -7.17
N ASP A 78 18.91 16.66 -6.13
CA ASP A 78 19.86 15.56 -5.98
C ASP A 78 19.16 14.20 -5.89
N THR A 79 17.91 14.15 -5.42
CA THR A 79 17.12 12.92 -5.36
C THR A 79 15.64 13.21 -5.53
N ILE A 80 14.96 12.39 -6.34
CA ILE A 80 13.50 12.38 -6.46
C ILE A 80 12.97 11.02 -6.04
N TYR A 81 12.04 10.98 -5.10
CA TYR A 81 11.32 9.78 -4.68
C TYR A 81 9.94 9.71 -5.35
N ILE A 82 9.64 8.56 -5.97
CA ILE A 82 8.40 8.32 -6.72
C ILE A 82 7.71 7.03 -6.28
N GLN A 83 6.38 6.96 -6.44
CA GLN A 83 5.57 5.78 -6.15
C GLN A 83 4.99 5.09 -7.39
N ASN A 84 5.22 5.64 -8.58
CA ASN A 84 4.73 5.09 -9.85
C ASN A 84 5.87 5.00 -10.87
N VAL A 85 5.94 3.87 -11.57
CA VAL A 85 6.89 3.58 -12.67
C VAL A 85 6.18 3.01 -13.91
N LEU A 86 4.86 2.99 -13.90
CA LEU A 86 4.04 2.48 -15.00
C LEU A 86 3.89 3.52 -16.11
N ASP A 87 4.08 4.81 -15.84
CA ASP A 87 3.91 5.91 -16.81
C ASP A 87 2.57 5.77 -17.58
N ASP A 88 2.63 5.57 -18.90
CA ASP A 88 1.49 5.37 -19.79
C ASP A 88 1.15 3.89 -20.05
N SER A 89 1.80 2.95 -19.36
CA SER A 89 1.62 1.51 -19.57
C SER A 89 0.49 0.90 -18.75
N ASP A 90 0.05 1.56 -17.68
CA ASP A 90 -1.12 1.13 -16.92
C ASP A 90 -2.42 1.49 -17.70
N PRO A 91 -3.30 0.51 -17.96
CA PRO A 91 -4.52 0.74 -18.74
C PRO A 91 -5.62 1.48 -17.96
N LEU A 92 -5.53 1.56 -16.63
CA LEU A 92 -6.59 2.07 -15.75
C LEU A 92 -6.16 3.27 -14.91
N PHE A 93 -4.86 3.50 -14.76
CA PHE A 93 -4.34 4.58 -13.92
C PHE A 93 -3.19 5.31 -14.61
N SER A 94 -3.05 6.60 -14.38
CA SER A 94 -1.86 7.34 -14.79
C SER A 94 -1.59 8.53 -13.88
N VAL A 95 -0.40 9.12 -14.03
CA VAL A 95 -0.04 10.40 -13.41
C VAL A 95 0.03 11.46 -14.49
N ASP A 96 0.04 12.74 -14.11
CA ASP A 96 0.36 13.82 -15.04
C ASP A 96 1.64 13.48 -15.84
N PRO A 97 1.59 13.46 -17.20
CA PRO A 97 2.72 13.04 -18.02
C PRO A 97 4.02 13.80 -17.79
N ARG A 98 3.96 15.02 -17.23
CA ARG A 98 5.14 15.79 -16.80
C ARG A 98 5.95 15.07 -15.72
N PHE A 99 5.32 14.14 -14.98
CA PHE A 99 5.89 13.34 -13.90
C PHE A 99 6.13 11.88 -14.30
N TYR A 100 6.07 11.54 -15.59
CA TYR A 100 6.52 10.24 -16.06
C TYR A 100 8.01 10.06 -15.79
N THR A 101 8.42 8.83 -15.50
CA THR A 101 9.81 8.50 -15.17
C THR A 101 10.79 8.93 -16.25
N LYS A 102 10.37 8.88 -17.53
CA LYS A 102 11.17 9.33 -18.68
C LYS A 102 11.47 10.84 -18.67
N GLU A 103 10.58 11.64 -18.07
CA GLU A 103 10.79 13.07 -17.89
C GLU A 103 11.58 13.33 -16.62
N LEU A 104 11.18 12.72 -15.50
CA LEU A 104 11.81 12.93 -14.19
C LEU A 104 13.31 12.60 -14.16
N ARG A 105 13.75 11.56 -14.87
CA ARG A 105 15.18 11.20 -14.99
C ARG A 105 16.07 12.28 -15.62
N ARG A 106 15.48 13.34 -16.19
CA ARG A 106 16.20 14.47 -16.78
C ARG A 106 16.48 15.58 -15.76
N PHE A 107 15.85 15.51 -14.59
CA PHE A 107 15.89 16.55 -13.56
C PHE A 107 16.64 16.10 -12.29
N THR A 108 17.11 14.85 -12.24
CA THR A 108 17.83 14.30 -11.10
C THR A 108 18.82 13.23 -11.53
N ASP A 109 19.92 13.10 -10.79
CA ASP A 109 20.91 12.03 -10.95
C ASP A 109 20.56 10.77 -10.11
N ASN A 110 19.50 10.83 -9.30
CA ASN A 110 19.08 9.73 -8.45
C ASN A 110 17.55 9.66 -8.33
N LEU A 111 16.92 8.99 -9.30
CA LEU A 111 15.47 8.72 -9.27
C LEU A 111 15.20 7.42 -8.52
N VAL A 112 14.49 7.50 -7.39
CA VAL A 112 14.26 6.38 -6.48
C VAL A 112 12.78 5.97 -6.48
N TYR A 113 12.52 4.73 -6.90
CA TYR A 113 11.18 4.16 -6.86
C TYR A 113 10.91 3.40 -5.56
N ILE A 114 9.78 3.72 -4.93
CA ILE A 114 9.26 3.04 -3.75
C ILE A 114 7.80 2.70 -4.02
N PRO A 115 7.45 1.42 -4.27
CA PRO A 115 6.05 1.01 -4.38
C PRO A 115 5.28 1.44 -3.13
N TYR A 116 4.07 1.96 -3.30
CA TYR A 116 3.22 2.36 -2.16
C TYR A 116 2.52 1.15 -1.49
N ASN A 117 2.44 0.02 -2.20
CA ASN A 117 1.78 -1.21 -1.77
C ASN A 117 2.75 -2.38 -1.65
N CYS A 118 2.48 -3.27 -0.69
CA CYS A 118 3.09 -4.60 -0.64
C CYS A 118 2.35 -5.56 -1.57
N PHE A 119 3.08 -6.56 -2.08
CA PHE A 119 2.50 -7.63 -2.89
C PHE A 119 2.66 -8.94 -2.12
N PRO A 120 1.67 -9.86 -2.18
CA PRO A 120 1.88 -11.21 -1.69
C PRO A 120 3.18 -11.80 -2.25
N GLU A 121 3.86 -12.62 -1.43
CA GLU A 121 5.14 -13.19 -1.84
C GLU A 121 5.00 -13.97 -3.15
N ILE A 122 5.93 -13.70 -4.04
CA ILE A 122 5.78 -13.99 -5.45
C ILE A 122 6.49 -15.33 -5.70
N ASP A 123 5.76 -16.33 -6.17
CA ASP A 123 6.29 -17.68 -6.47
C ASP A 123 7.16 -17.72 -7.75
N LEU A 124 8.48 -17.65 -7.63
CA LEU A 124 9.41 -17.49 -8.76
C LEU A 124 9.32 -18.57 -9.85
N ASP A 125 8.67 -19.72 -9.59
CA ASP A 125 8.38 -20.78 -10.57
C ASP A 125 7.08 -20.52 -11.34
N TYR A 126 6.89 -19.29 -11.84
CA TYR A 126 5.65 -18.89 -12.50
C TYR A 126 5.36 -19.64 -13.80
N THR A 127 4.06 -19.88 -14.05
CA THR A 127 3.55 -20.10 -15.40
C THR A 127 3.77 -18.88 -16.30
N PHE A 128 3.77 -19.07 -17.63
CA PHE A 128 3.94 -17.97 -18.60
C PHE A 128 2.97 -16.79 -18.38
N LEU A 129 1.72 -17.07 -18.03
CA LEU A 129 0.69 -16.06 -17.76
C LEU A 129 1.01 -15.24 -16.51
N LYS A 130 1.38 -15.91 -15.40
CA LYS A 130 1.83 -15.25 -14.17
C LYS A 130 3.06 -14.39 -14.42
N ARG A 131 4.04 -14.90 -15.18
CA ARG A 131 5.24 -14.15 -15.56
C ARG A 131 4.91 -12.88 -16.35
N THR A 132 3.98 -12.97 -17.30
CA THR A 132 3.54 -11.80 -18.09
C THR A 132 2.86 -10.75 -17.22
N PHE A 133 2.00 -11.17 -16.29
CA PHE A 133 1.34 -10.28 -15.35
C PHE A 133 2.34 -9.57 -14.42
N TYR A 134 3.21 -10.33 -13.74
CA TYR A 134 4.21 -9.75 -12.84
C TYR A 134 5.26 -8.90 -13.57
N SER A 135 5.61 -9.23 -14.81
CA SER A 135 6.49 -8.40 -15.63
C SER A 135 5.91 -7.00 -15.85
N ARG A 136 4.59 -6.85 -16.01
CA ARG A 136 3.95 -5.54 -16.17
C ARG A 136 3.94 -4.74 -14.88
N LEU A 137 3.82 -5.41 -13.73
CA LEU A 137 3.73 -4.74 -12.43
C LEU A 137 5.11 -4.39 -11.84
N LEU A 138 6.07 -5.30 -11.93
CA LEU A 138 7.35 -5.21 -11.22
C LEU A 138 8.50 -4.76 -12.12
N ALA A 139 8.38 -4.97 -13.43
CA ALA A 139 9.38 -4.55 -14.41
C ALA A 139 8.77 -3.77 -15.60
N PRO A 140 7.87 -2.78 -15.38
CA PRO A 140 7.41 -1.93 -16.46
C PRO A 140 8.56 -1.13 -17.08
N SER A 141 8.33 -0.56 -18.26
CA SER A 141 9.35 0.20 -19.00
C SER A 141 9.98 1.33 -18.17
N GLY A 142 9.21 1.98 -17.28
CA GLY A 142 9.67 3.06 -16.43
C GLY A 142 10.75 2.64 -15.42
N ILE A 143 10.87 1.35 -15.08
CA ILE A 143 11.98 0.85 -14.25
C ILE A 143 13.34 1.14 -14.89
N ARG A 144 13.43 1.23 -16.23
CA ARG A 144 14.70 1.54 -16.90
C ARG A 144 15.18 2.96 -16.66
N ASN A 145 14.31 3.84 -16.17
CA ASN A 145 14.59 5.25 -15.91
C ASN A 145 14.96 5.51 -14.44
N VAL A 146 14.83 4.53 -13.55
CA VAL A 146 15.13 4.70 -12.11
C VAL A 146 16.53 4.19 -11.76
N ASP A 147 17.13 4.82 -10.76
CA ASP A 147 18.48 4.48 -10.28
C ASP A 147 18.44 3.51 -9.11
N LYS A 148 17.38 3.56 -8.30
CA LYS A 148 17.19 2.70 -7.14
C LYS A 148 15.73 2.28 -6.96
N ILE A 149 15.53 1.09 -6.42
CA ILE A 149 14.23 0.55 -6.03
C ILE A 149 14.29 0.09 -4.57
N ILE A 150 13.30 0.47 -3.77
CA ILE A 150 13.16 0.04 -2.38
C ILE A 150 11.86 -0.78 -2.27
N VAL A 151 11.96 -2.08 -2.00
CA VAL A 151 10.83 -3.03 -1.99
C VAL A 151 10.60 -3.66 -0.61
N HIS A 152 9.45 -4.29 -0.40
CA HIS A 152 9.03 -4.73 0.93
C HIS A 152 9.69 -6.04 1.42
N SER A 153 10.23 -6.89 0.55
CA SER A 153 10.78 -8.18 0.94
C SER A 153 11.97 -8.62 0.07
N GLN A 154 12.75 -9.58 0.58
CA GLN A 154 13.84 -10.21 -0.17
C GLN A 154 13.28 -10.98 -1.40
N ASN A 155 12.13 -11.63 -1.28
CA ASN A 155 11.46 -12.27 -2.41
C ASN A 155 11.04 -11.24 -3.48
N SER A 156 10.48 -10.10 -3.10
CA SER A 156 10.16 -9.02 -4.03
C SER A 156 11.42 -8.50 -4.74
N ARG A 157 12.52 -8.35 -4.02
CA ARG A 157 13.82 -7.98 -4.59
C ARG A 157 14.31 -9.00 -5.62
N ASP A 158 14.22 -10.29 -5.30
CA ASP A 158 14.64 -11.37 -6.21
C ASP A 158 13.71 -11.49 -7.42
N ALA A 159 12.42 -11.23 -7.27
CA ALA A 159 11.46 -11.18 -8.37
C ALA A 159 11.79 -10.05 -9.35
N HIS A 160 12.08 -8.84 -8.85
CA HIS A 160 12.52 -7.73 -9.71
C HIS A 160 13.82 -8.08 -10.43
N LEU A 161 14.83 -8.60 -9.72
CA LEU A 161 16.10 -9.00 -10.34
C LEU A 161 15.90 -10.06 -11.43
N THR A 162 15.05 -11.04 -11.19
CA THR A 162 14.75 -12.10 -12.15
C THR A 162 14.01 -11.56 -13.37
N LEU A 163 13.06 -10.65 -13.19
CA LEU A 163 12.30 -10.06 -14.30
C LEU A 163 13.13 -9.07 -15.12
N ILE A 164 13.99 -8.28 -14.47
CA ILE A 164 14.84 -7.28 -15.13
C ILE A 164 16.03 -7.94 -15.84
N ALA A 165 16.74 -8.84 -15.15
CA ALA A 165 17.98 -9.40 -15.67
C ALA A 165 17.83 -10.76 -16.36
N GLY A 166 16.80 -11.55 -16.02
CA GLY A 166 16.69 -12.93 -16.49
C GLY A 166 17.97 -13.73 -16.21
N LEU A 167 18.58 -14.24 -17.28
CA LEU A 167 19.84 -14.99 -17.23
C LEU A 167 21.10 -14.12 -17.45
N ASP A 168 20.95 -12.81 -17.71
CA ASP A 168 22.08 -11.90 -17.92
C ASP A 168 22.79 -11.59 -16.58
N LYS A 169 23.98 -12.16 -16.41
CA LYS A 169 24.79 -12.00 -15.19
C LYS A 169 25.30 -10.57 -14.99
N ASN A 170 25.64 -9.86 -16.07
CA ASN A 170 26.14 -8.49 -15.99
C ASN A 170 25.02 -7.54 -15.57
N LEU A 171 23.84 -7.71 -16.17
CA LEU A 171 22.66 -6.93 -15.81
C LEU A 171 22.22 -7.24 -14.37
N ARG A 172 22.28 -8.51 -13.96
CA ARG A 172 21.99 -8.92 -12.58
C ARG A 172 22.94 -8.27 -11.58
N GLN A 173 24.25 -8.25 -11.86
CA GLN A 173 25.23 -7.60 -11.00
C GLN A 173 24.96 -6.09 -10.90
N LYS A 174 24.68 -5.44 -12.04
CA LYS A 174 24.34 -4.01 -12.10
C LYS A 174 23.11 -3.66 -11.25
N TRP A 175 22.06 -4.47 -11.31
CA TRP A 175 20.80 -4.21 -10.60
C TRP A 175 20.81 -4.69 -9.14
N SER A 176 21.65 -5.65 -8.78
CA SER A 176 21.70 -6.19 -7.41
C SER A 176 22.00 -5.14 -6.34
N SER A 177 22.79 -4.11 -6.67
CA SER A 177 23.08 -2.97 -5.78
C SER A 177 22.04 -1.85 -5.85
N ARG A 178 21.19 -1.84 -6.89
CA ARG A 178 20.14 -0.83 -7.13
C ARG A 178 18.81 -1.20 -6.48
N ILE A 179 18.60 -2.46 -6.13
CA ILE A 179 17.36 -2.94 -5.51
C ILE A 179 17.67 -3.38 -4.09
N THR A 180 16.97 -2.80 -3.12
CA THR A 180 17.09 -3.14 -1.71
C THR A 180 15.71 -3.38 -1.09
N CYS A 181 15.66 -4.23 -0.07
CA CYS A 181 14.49 -4.38 0.78
C CYS A 181 14.69 -3.78 2.17
N ASN A 182 15.78 -3.05 2.39
CA ASN A 182 16.06 -2.39 3.66
C ASN A 182 15.29 -1.07 3.73
N ASP A 183 14.85 -0.73 4.94
CA ASP A 183 14.18 0.54 5.26
C ASP A 183 12.93 0.84 4.40
N TYR A 184 12.22 -0.20 3.93
CA TYR A 184 10.99 -0.01 3.18
C TYR A 184 9.93 0.69 4.03
N PRO A 185 9.42 1.88 3.64
CA PRO A 185 8.69 2.76 4.55
C PRO A 185 7.45 2.18 5.20
N ARG A 186 6.64 1.42 4.45
CA ARG A 186 5.41 0.81 5.01
C ARG A 186 5.68 -0.25 6.07
N ILE A 187 6.86 -0.85 6.10
CA ILE A 187 7.28 -1.77 7.17
C ILE A 187 7.95 -0.97 8.29
N SER A 188 8.88 -0.09 7.94
CA SER A 188 9.63 0.71 8.93
C SER A 188 8.72 1.62 9.76
N ILE A 189 7.57 2.06 9.23
CA ILE A 189 6.64 2.90 9.99
C ILE A 189 5.99 2.14 11.15
N LEU A 190 5.81 0.83 11.03
CA LEU A 190 5.17 0.02 12.07
C LEU A 190 5.97 0.03 13.38
N SER A 191 7.30 0.12 13.31
CA SER A 191 8.16 0.17 14.49
C SER A 191 8.14 1.51 15.22
N LYS A 192 7.54 2.57 14.64
CA LYS A 192 7.34 3.85 15.33
C LYS A 192 6.28 3.76 16.43
N TYR A 193 5.40 2.77 16.37
CA TYR A 193 4.20 2.72 17.19
C TYR A 193 4.17 1.50 18.11
N THR A 194 3.51 1.68 19.25
CA THR A 194 3.06 0.61 20.13
C THR A 194 1.53 0.63 20.20
N LYS A 195 0.94 -0.35 20.86
CA LYS A 195 -0.52 -0.38 21.11
C LYS A 195 -1.03 0.84 21.89
N ASP A 196 -0.15 1.55 22.59
CA ASP A 196 -0.48 2.71 23.42
C ASP A 196 -0.21 4.04 22.71
N THR A 197 0.64 4.05 21.68
CA THR A 197 1.01 5.27 20.94
C THR A 197 0.37 5.39 19.57
N VAL A 198 -0.16 4.29 19.01
CA VAL A 198 -0.82 4.32 17.70
C VAL A 198 -2.16 5.04 17.80
N SER A 199 -2.32 6.11 17.02
CA SER A 199 -3.59 6.83 16.92
C SER A 199 -4.64 5.96 16.24
N HIS A 200 -5.86 5.97 16.77
CA HIS A 200 -6.99 5.25 16.21
C HIS A 200 -8.32 5.94 16.60
N PRO A 201 -9.42 5.67 15.88
CA PRO A 201 -10.72 6.23 16.23
C PRO A 201 -11.15 5.81 17.64
N HIS A 202 -11.62 6.77 18.45
CA HIS A 202 -12.02 6.50 19.85
C HIS A 202 -13.18 5.50 19.95
N SER A 203 -13.97 5.34 18.88
CA SER A 203 -15.03 4.33 18.80
C SER A 203 -14.50 2.90 18.87
N TRP A 204 -13.21 2.66 18.62
CA TRP A 204 -12.61 1.34 18.69
C TRP A 204 -12.42 0.86 20.13
N ASP A 205 -12.23 1.77 21.10
CA ASP A 205 -11.92 1.44 22.50
C ASP A 205 -12.98 0.53 23.14
N ARG A 206 -14.26 0.75 22.83
CA ARG A 206 -15.36 -0.09 23.33
C ARG A 206 -15.25 -1.57 22.92
N HIS A 207 -14.53 -1.86 21.84
CA HIS A 207 -14.26 -3.22 21.38
C HIS A 207 -12.91 -3.73 21.89
N LEU A 208 -11.89 -2.86 21.96
CA LEU A 208 -10.52 -3.21 22.36
C LEU A 208 -10.38 -3.53 23.85
N PHE A 209 -11.24 -2.95 24.69
CA PHE A 209 -11.17 -3.12 26.15
C PHE A 209 -12.42 -3.82 26.69
N ASP A 210 -12.23 -4.61 27.75
CA ASP A 210 -13.32 -5.21 28.52
C ASP A 210 -13.87 -4.25 29.58
N SER A 211 -14.89 -4.69 30.31
CA SER A 211 -15.54 -3.88 31.36
C SER A 211 -14.63 -3.57 32.56
N SER A 212 -13.52 -4.29 32.72
CA SER A 212 -12.49 -4.04 33.74
C SER A 212 -11.39 -3.08 33.26
N GLY A 213 -11.43 -2.67 31.98
CA GLY A 213 -10.37 -1.87 31.35
C GLY A 213 -9.18 -2.72 30.86
N GLY A 214 -9.29 -4.04 30.93
CA GLY A 214 -8.30 -4.97 30.37
C GLY A 214 -8.38 -4.98 28.85
N ARG A 215 -7.22 -5.01 28.18
CA ARG A 215 -7.18 -5.11 26.71
C ARG A 215 -7.52 -6.53 26.29
N LYS A 216 -8.51 -6.68 25.40
CA LYS A 216 -8.87 -7.96 24.79
C LYS A 216 -7.80 -8.40 23.81
N GLU A 217 -7.68 -9.72 23.63
CA GLU A 217 -6.97 -10.25 22.47
C GLU A 217 -7.61 -9.68 21.21
N THR A 218 -6.80 -9.11 20.32
CA THR A 218 -7.30 -8.42 19.14
C THR A 218 -6.89 -9.17 17.88
N VAL A 219 -7.84 -9.47 17.00
CA VAL A 219 -7.59 -10.19 15.75
C VAL A 219 -7.84 -9.28 14.55
N LEU A 220 -6.84 -9.14 13.69
CA LEU A 220 -6.99 -8.50 12.39
C LEU A 220 -7.50 -9.52 11.39
N PHE A 221 -8.64 -9.22 10.79
CA PHE A 221 -9.20 -9.99 9.70
C PHE A 221 -9.29 -9.11 8.45
N ALA A 222 -8.51 -9.45 7.43
CA ALA A 222 -8.54 -8.74 6.16
C ALA A 222 -9.11 -9.59 5.03
N THR A 223 -9.94 -8.97 4.20
CA THR A 223 -10.53 -9.59 3.00
C THR A 223 -10.11 -8.83 1.74
N SER A 224 -9.90 -9.57 0.66
CA SER A 224 -9.28 -9.10 -0.58
C SER A 224 -10.26 -9.18 -1.75
N ILE A 225 -10.03 -8.34 -2.77
CA ILE A 225 -10.75 -8.43 -4.04
C ILE A 225 -10.51 -9.79 -4.71
N PHE A 226 -9.26 -10.27 -4.71
CA PHE A 226 -8.90 -11.51 -5.40
C PHE A 226 -9.67 -12.72 -4.86
N SER A 227 -9.72 -12.91 -3.54
CA SER A 227 -10.46 -14.02 -2.94
C SER A 227 -11.96 -13.97 -3.26
N VAL A 228 -12.56 -12.78 -3.26
CA VAL A 228 -13.98 -12.62 -3.63
C VAL A 228 -14.20 -12.95 -5.11
N LEU A 229 -13.35 -12.49 -6.01
CA LEU A 229 -13.51 -12.73 -7.46
C LEU A 229 -13.22 -14.18 -7.86
N GLU A 230 -12.28 -14.83 -7.19
CA GLU A 230 -11.87 -16.22 -7.43
C GLU A 230 -12.90 -17.20 -6.85
N PHE A 231 -13.22 -17.05 -5.57
CA PHE A 231 -14.03 -18.03 -4.83
C PHE A 231 -15.50 -17.64 -4.69
N ASN A 232 -15.91 -16.43 -5.10
CA ASN A 232 -17.30 -15.96 -5.17
C ASN A 232 -18.08 -16.17 -3.85
N ARG A 233 -19.36 -16.58 -3.93
CA ARG A 233 -20.25 -16.84 -2.78
C ARG A 233 -19.63 -17.73 -1.69
N PRO A 234 -18.91 -18.83 -2.01
CA PRO A 234 -18.16 -19.60 -1.01
C PRO A 234 -17.27 -18.77 -0.09
N HIS A 235 -16.56 -17.76 -0.62
CA HIS A 235 -15.73 -16.89 0.21
C HIS A 235 -16.58 -15.99 1.11
N LEU A 236 -17.66 -15.37 0.61
CA LEU A 236 -18.56 -14.57 1.46
C LEU A 236 -19.18 -15.41 2.59
N LYS A 237 -19.52 -16.69 2.34
CA LYS A 237 -19.98 -17.62 3.38
C LYS A 237 -18.89 -17.94 4.40
N ALA A 238 -17.63 -18.04 3.99
CA ALA A 238 -16.52 -18.23 4.92
C ALA A 238 -16.34 -16.99 5.81
N VAL A 239 -16.44 -15.79 5.23
CA VAL A 239 -16.42 -14.52 5.98
C VAL A 239 -17.57 -14.48 7.00
N GLN A 240 -18.79 -14.85 6.61
CA GLN A 240 -19.93 -14.89 7.51
C GLN A 240 -19.72 -15.82 8.70
N LYS A 241 -19.12 -17.00 8.48
CA LYS A 241 -18.79 -17.94 9.57
C LYS A 241 -17.79 -17.34 10.57
N VAL A 242 -16.80 -16.60 10.09
CA VAL A 242 -15.88 -15.86 10.96
C VAL A 242 -16.68 -14.88 11.83
N PHE A 243 -17.58 -14.10 11.23
CA PHE A 243 -18.41 -13.15 11.98
C PHE A 243 -19.27 -13.83 13.04
N GLU A 244 -19.93 -14.94 12.70
CA GLU A 244 -20.73 -15.73 13.64
C GLU A 244 -19.90 -16.31 14.79
N GLU A 245 -18.64 -16.69 14.53
CA GLU A 245 -17.71 -17.17 15.56
C GLU A 245 -17.31 -16.04 16.51
N TYR A 246 -16.90 -14.88 15.97
CA TYR A 246 -16.45 -13.75 16.79
C TYR A 246 -17.60 -13.08 17.53
N LEU A 247 -18.83 -13.10 17.00
CA LEU A 247 -20.02 -12.65 17.72
C LEU A 247 -20.22 -13.43 19.04
N LYS A 248 -19.90 -14.73 19.06
CA LYS A 248 -20.03 -15.58 20.26
C LYS A 248 -18.96 -15.30 21.34
N ARG A 249 -17.85 -14.65 20.97
CA ARG A 249 -16.72 -14.36 21.88
C ARG A 249 -16.35 -12.88 21.96
N LYS A 250 -17.26 -11.98 21.55
CA LYS A 250 -16.99 -10.53 21.49
C LYS A 250 -16.65 -9.89 22.85
N ASP A 251 -17.03 -10.54 23.94
CA ASP A 251 -16.71 -10.08 25.29
C ASP A 251 -15.24 -10.35 25.68
N SER A 252 -14.58 -11.33 25.06
CA SER A 252 -13.18 -11.69 25.34
C SER A 252 -12.19 -11.32 24.23
N THR A 253 -12.67 -11.19 22.99
CA THR A 253 -11.81 -10.99 21.81
C THR A 253 -12.38 -9.88 20.94
N ALA A 254 -11.52 -8.94 20.54
CA ALA A 254 -11.84 -7.90 19.57
C ALA A 254 -11.55 -8.38 18.15
N LEU A 255 -12.51 -8.27 17.23
CA LEU A 255 -12.29 -8.50 15.81
C LEU A 255 -12.18 -7.15 15.10
N ILE A 256 -11.07 -6.90 14.40
CA ILE A 256 -10.93 -5.79 13.46
C ILE A 256 -11.12 -6.35 12.06
N TRP A 257 -12.22 -6.00 11.40
CA TRP A 257 -12.43 -6.36 10.00
C TRP A 257 -12.02 -5.21 9.09
N ARG A 258 -11.02 -5.46 8.23
CA ARG A 258 -10.55 -4.53 7.21
C ARG A 258 -10.75 -5.12 5.80
N PRO A 259 -11.88 -4.88 5.13
CA PRO A 259 -11.99 -5.23 3.72
C PRO A 259 -11.09 -4.34 2.86
N ASN A 260 -10.72 -4.82 1.68
CA ASN A 260 -10.07 -3.98 0.68
C ASN A 260 -10.99 -2.79 0.31
N GLU A 261 -10.44 -1.57 0.28
CA GLU A 261 -11.23 -0.34 0.09
C GLU A 261 -11.98 -0.30 -1.25
N HIS A 262 -11.44 -0.94 -2.29
CA HIS A 262 -12.06 -1.01 -3.62
C HIS A 262 -12.93 -2.25 -3.81
N LEU A 263 -13.16 -3.05 -2.76
CA LEU A 263 -13.96 -4.26 -2.86
C LEU A 263 -15.42 -4.00 -3.30
N PRO A 264 -16.15 -3.02 -2.75
CA PRO A 264 -17.52 -2.75 -3.17
C PRO A 264 -17.62 -2.41 -4.67
N GLU A 265 -16.77 -1.51 -5.14
CA GLU A 265 -16.70 -1.08 -6.55
C GLU A 265 -16.30 -2.25 -7.47
N SER A 266 -15.35 -3.07 -7.04
CA SER A 266 -14.91 -4.26 -7.77
C SER A 266 -16.02 -5.29 -7.90
N ILE A 267 -16.78 -5.52 -6.83
CA ILE A 267 -17.97 -6.40 -6.86
C ILE A 267 -19.00 -5.85 -7.84
N MET A 268 -19.37 -4.57 -7.73
CA MET A 268 -20.36 -3.95 -8.63
C MET A 268 -19.97 -4.08 -10.11
N LYS A 269 -18.68 -3.93 -10.43
CA LYS A 269 -18.18 -3.96 -11.81
C LYS A 269 -17.99 -5.37 -12.36
N LEU A 270 -17.47 -6.30 -11.54
CA LEU A 270 -16.98 -7.60 -12.03
C LEU A 270 -17.84 -8.79 -11.60
N ARG A 271 -18.63 -8.64 -10.53
CA ARG A 271 -19.49 -9.67 -9.94
C ARG A 271 -20.77 -9.04 -9.34
N PRO A 272 -21.58 -8.30 -10.13
CA PRO A 272 -22.74 -7.57 -9.60
C PRO A 272 -23.75 -8.50 -8.88
N GLU A 273 -23.78 -9.78 -9.23
CA GLU A 273 -24.60 -10.80 -8.59
C GLU A 273 -24.21 -11.11 -7.13
N LEU A 274 -23.03 -10.66 -6.68
CA LEU A 274 -22.56 -10.79 -5.30
C LEU A 274 -22.80 -9.54 -4.46
N PHE A 275 -23.27 -8.44 -5.06
CA PHE A 275 -23.40 -7.15 -4.37
C PHE A 275 -24.33 -7.22 -3.16
N ASN A 276 -25.50 -7.86 -3.31
CA ASN A 276 -26.45 -8.01 -2.22
C ASN A 276 -25.90 -8.90 -1.10
N ASP A 277 -25.21 -9.99 -1.43
CA ASP A 277 -24.58 -10.86 -0.44
C ASP A 277 -23.53 -10.10 0.38
N PHE A 278 -22.70 -9.29 -0.28
CA PHE A 278 -21.68 -8.49 0.39
C PHE A 278 -22.29 -7.38 1.25
N ARG A 279 -23.35 -6.72 0.77
CA ARG A 279 -24.10 -5.73 1.54
C ARG A 279 -24.70 -6.35 2.81
N GLU A 280 -25.34 -7.51 2.70
CA GLU A 280 -25.91 -8.23 3.84
C GLU A 280 -24.83 -8.63 4.85
N LEU A 281 -23.65 -9.03 4.37
CA LEU A 281 -22.51 -9.36 5.21
C LEU A 281 -21.98 -8.14 5.98
N LEU A 282 -21.90 -6.98 5.32
CA LEU A 282 -21.52 -5.71 5.96
C LEU A 282 -22.55 -5.27 7.01
N GLU A 283 -23.84 -5.31 6.65
CA GLU A 283 -24.94 -5.00 7.57
C GLU A 283 -24.94 -5.95 8.76
N PHE A 284 -24.68 -7.24 8.57
CA PHE A 284 -24.58 -8.21 9.65
C PHE A 284 -23.46 -7.85 10.62
N TYR A 285 -22.28 -7.47 10.12
CA TYR A 285 -21.14 -7.08 10.95
C TYR A 285 -21.43 -5.83 11.79
N ILE A 286 -21.98 -4.81 11.15
CA ILE A 286 -22.27 -3.50 11.78
C ILE A 286 -23.44 -3.62 12.75
N ASN A 287 -24.57 -4.20 12.33
CA ASN A 287 -25.80 -4.22 13.13
C ASN A 287 -25.69 -5.13 14.37
N ASN A 288 -24.86 -6.17 14.32
CA ASN A 288 -24.62 -7.04 15.48
C ASN A 288 -23.48 -6.55 16.38
N ASP A 289 -22.87 -5.40 16.05
CA ASP A 289 -21.77 -4.79 16.80
C ASP A 289 -20.65 -5.81 17.09
N ILE A 290 -20.25 -6.56 16.05
CA ILE A 290 -19.35 -7.71 16.17
C ILE A 290 -17.94 -7.26 16.58
N GLY A 291 -17.51 -6.11 16.06
CA GLY A 291 -16.19 -5.56 16.30
C GLY A 291 -15.96 -4.27 15.55
N ILE A 292 -14.70 -4.00 15.24
CA ILE A 292 -14.23 -2.79 14.59
C ILE A 292 -14.29 -2.96 13.07
N PHE A 293 -15.09 -2.15 12.41
CA PHE A 293 -15.01 -1.97 10.96
C PHE A 293 -13.93 -0.93 10.66
N ASP A 294 -12.82 -1.38 10.07
CA ASP A 294 -11.66 -0.52 9.83
C ASP A 294 -11.72 0.19 8.48
N GLU A 295 -12.10 1.46 8.55
CA GLU A 295 -12.12 2.40 7.41
C GLU A 295 -10.95 3.40 7.45
N THR A 296 -9.95 3.15 8.30
CA THR A 296 -8.82 4.09 8.42
C THR A 296 -8.00 4.13 7.12
N PRO A 297 -7.44 5.31 6.76
CA PRO A 297 -6.65 5.50 5.53
C PRO A 297 -5.52 4.50 5.32
N THR A 298 -4.98 3.97 6.41
CA THR A 298 -3.87 3.02 6.43
C THR A 298 -4.19 1.83 7.36
N PRO A 299 -3.74 0.61 7.05
CA PRO A 299 -3.87 -0.53 7.96
C PRO A 299 -2.99 -0.42 9.22
N THR A 300 -2.14 0.59 9.37
CA THR A 300 -1.19 0.70 10.49
C THR A 300 -1.85 0.56 11.86
N PRO A 301 -2.93 1.29 12.21
CA PRO A 301 -3.58 1.13 13.52
C PRO A 301 -4.08 -0.29 13.76
N ALA A 302 -4.76 -0.88 12.77
CA ALA A 302 -5.25 -2.25 12.86
C ALA A 302 -4.12 -3.28 13.03
N ILE A 303 -2.99 -3.11 12.33
CA ILE A 303 -1.83 -4.00 12.44
C ILE A 303 -1.16 -3.89 13.83
N ILE A 304 -1.00 -2.66 14.33
CA ILE A 304 -0.32 -2.42 15.60
C ILE A 304 -1.16 -2.94 16.77
N LEU A 305 -2.47 -2.67 16.76
CA LEU A 305 -3.39 -3.05 17.83
C LEU A 305 -3.64 -4.56 17.90
N SER A 306 -3.63 -5.26 16.76
CA SER A 306 -3.90 -6.70 16.69
C SER A 306 -2.75 -7.58 17.20
N ASP A 307 -3.11 -8.70 17.80
CA ASP A 307 -2.22 -9.78 18.27
C ASP A 307 -2.04 -10.87 17.22
N VAL A 308 -3.08 -11.11 16.42
CA VAL A 308 -3.13 -12.21 15.44
C VAL A 308 -3.73 -11.72 14.13
N TYR A 309 -3.29 -12.29 13.01
CA TYR A 309 -3.92 -12.10 11.70
C TYR A 309 -4.65 -13.35 11.24
N ILE A 310 -5.84 -13.16 10.65
CA ILE A 310 -6.56 -14.17 9.88
C ILE A 310 -7.05 -13.56 8.56
N GLY A 311 -7.39 -14.41 7.58
CA GLY A 311 -7.98 -13.98 6.32
C GLY A 311 -7.03 -14.09 5.14
N ASP A 312 -7.22 -13.20 4.16
CA ASP A 312 -6.70 -13.42 2.80
C ASP A 312 -5.20 -13.18 2.63
N GLU A 313 -4.62 -13.76 1.58
CA GLU A 313 -3.30 -13.39 1.07
C GLU A 313 -3.38 -12.00 0.41
N CYS A 314 -3.00 -10.95 1.12
CA CYS A 314 -3.11 -9.57 0.65
C CYS A 314 -1.98 -8.67 1.18
N ALA A 315 -1.92 -7.43 0.68
CA ALA A 315 -0.92 -6.45 1.12
C ALA A 315 -0.91 -6.22 2.64
N VAL A 316 -2.07 -6.28 3.30
CA VAL A 316 -2.20 -6.13 4.76
C VAL A 316 -1.52 -7.30 5.48
N LYS A 317 -1.67 -8.53 4.97
CA LYS A 317 -0.98 -9.71 5.51
C LYS A 317 0.54 -9.57 5.44
N GLU A 318 1.06 -9.10 4.31
CA GLU A 318 2.50 -8.92 4.13
C GLU A 318 3.08 -7.87 5.09
N LEU A 319 2.35 -6.79 5.33
CA LEU A 319 2.70 -5.83 6.39
C LEU A 319 2.63 -6.47 7.78
N PHE A 320 1.58 -7.24 8.06
CA PHE A 320 1.43 -7.91 9.36
C PHE A 320 2.54 -8.94 9.62
N LYS A 321 2.98 -9.71 8.61
CA LYS A 321 4.12 -10.65 8.71
C LYS A 321 5.36 -9.96 9.26
N SER A 322 5.62 -8.72 8.86
CA SER A 322 6.80 -7.97 9.29
C SER A 322 6.82 -7.66 10.80
N THR A 323 5.69 -7.77 11.49
CA THR A 323 5.59 -7.58 12.95
C THR A 323 6.07 -8.80 13.75
N GLY A 324 6.22 -9.97 13.10
CA GLY A 324 6.55 -11.24 13.76
C GLY A 324 5.40 -11.86 14.57
N LYS A 325 4.21 -11.24 14.56
CA LYS A 325 3.02 -11.75 15.25
C LYS A 325 2.41 -12.97 14.52
N PRO A 326 1.67 -13.84 15.23
CA PRO A 326 1.06 -15.03 14.64
C PRO A 326 0.08 -14.75 13.51
N ILE A 327 0.09 -15.61 12.49
CA ILE A 327 -0.86 -15.63 11.37
C ILE A 327 -1.51 -17.01 11.39
N LEU A 328 -2.84 -17.05 11.47
CA LEU A 328 -3.61 -18.30 11.40
C LEU A 328 -4.23 -18.44 10.01
N HIS A 329 -4.25 -19.68 9.51
CA HIS A 329 -4.68 -20.05 8.17
C HIS A 329 -6.01 -20.77 8.18
#